data_AF-A0A258R389-F1
#
_entry.id   AF-A0A258R389-F1
#
_cell.length_a   1.000
_cell.length_b   1.000
_cell.length_c   1.000
_cell.angle_alpha   90.00
_cell.angle_beta   90.00
_cell.angle_gamma   90.00
#
_symmetry.space_group_name_H-M   'P 1'
#
loop_
_entity.id
_entity.type
_entity.pdbx_description
1 polymer ?
#
loop_
_entity_poly.entity_id
_entity_poly.type
_entity_poly.pdbx_seq_one_letter_code
_entity_poly.pdbx_strand_id
1 'polypeptide(L)' 'MLDREGFRPNVGIVLLNHRNEVFWGKRLRTHSWQFPQGGIKYGETPEQAMYRELHEEVGL' A
#
# COMPACT_ATOMS: atom_id res chain seq x y z
N MET A 1 -5.01 3.16 -14.61
CA MET A 1 -4.07 3.59 -15.66
C MET A 1 -2.96 2.55 -15.68
N LEU A 2 -2.67 1.95 -16.83
CA LEU A 2 -1.53 1.05 -17.01
C LEU A 2 -0.45 1.83 -17.76
N ASP A 3 0.81 1.55 -17.48
CA ASP A 3 1.90 2.06 -18.30
C ASP A 3 1.95 1.37 -19.67
N ARG A 4 2.93 1.73 -20.50
CA ARG A 4 3.09 1.19 -21.86
C ARG A 4 3.40 -0.30 -21.88
N GLU A 5 3.87 -0.85 -20.76
CA GLU A 5 4.23 -2.26 -20.60
C GLU A 5 3.13 -3.07 -19.90
N GLY A 6 2.03 -2.41 -19.50
CA GLY A 6 0.89 -3.05 -18.86
C GLY A 6 0.95 -3.11 -17.34
N PHE A 7 1.90 -2.41 -16.70
CA PHE A 7 1.97 -2.35 -15.23
C PHE A 7 1.08 -1.25 -14.68
N ARG A 8 0.46 -1.53 -13.52
CA ARG A 8 -0.28 -0.53 -12.76
C ARG A 8 0.67 0.16 -11.78
N PRO A 9 0.79 1.50 -11.81
CA PRO A 9 1.57 2.21 -10.81
C PRO A 9 0.96 2.01 -9.41
N ASN A 10 1.83 1.74 -8.44
CA ASN A 10 1.45 1.30 -7.10
C ASN A 10 2.45 1.84 -6.07
N VAL A 11 2.01 1.90 -4.81
CA VAL A 11 2.84 2.19 -3.65
C VAL A 11 2.74 1.02 -2.67
N GLY A 12 3.87 0.61 -2.10
CA GLY A 12 3.93 -0.34 -1.00
C GLY A 12 4.40 0.37 0.27
N ILE A 13 3.85 0.00 1.42
CA ILE A 13 4.10 0.69 2.69
C ILE A 13 4.69 -0.30 3.69
N VAL A 14 5.87 0.00 4.23
CA VAL A 14 6.47 -0.75 5.34
C VAL A 14 6.37 0.10 6.59
N LEU A 15 5.50 -0.28 7.51
CA LEU A 15 5.33 0.40 8.80
C LEU A 15 6.16 -0.32 9.86
N LEU A 16 6.95 0.45 10.61
CA LEU A 16 7.75 -0.03 11.71
C LEU A 16 7.21 0.54 13.02
N ASN A 17 7.23 -0.26 14.09
CA ASN A 17 7.03 0.25 15.44
C ASN A 17 8.36 0.53 16.14
N HIS A 18 8.31 1.11 17.35
CA HIS A 18 9.51 1.41 18.15
C HIS A 18 10.33 0.19 18.60
N ARG A 19 9.84 -1.04 18.34
CA ARG A 19 10.55 -2.30 18.61
C ARG A 19 11.23 -2.88 17.36
N ASN A 20 11.27 -2.13 16.25
CA ASN A 20 11.78 -2.58 14.95
C ASN A 20 11.01 -3.78 14.36
N GLU A 21 9.75 -3.94 14.73
CA GLU A 21 8.87 -4.93 14.11
C GLU A 21 8.10 -4.27 12.96
N VAL A 22 7.81 -5.07 11.92
CA VAL A 22 7.05 -4.60 10.75
C VAL A 22 5.58 -4.99 10.85
N PHE A 23 4.71 -4.11 10.34
CA PHE A 23 3.30 -4.47 10.15
C PHE A 23 3.15 -5.48 9.00
N TRP A 24 2.47 -6.59 9.27
CA TRP A 24 2.18 -7.63 8.28
C TRP A 24 0.69 -7.93 8.31
N GLY A 25 -0.03 -7.55 7.25
CA GLY A 25 -1.49 -7.62 7.19
C GLY A 25 -1.99 -8.93 6.60
N LYS A 26 -2.96 -9.58 7.26
CA LYS A 26 -3.66 -10.73 6.70
C LYS A 26 -4.67 -10.25 5.66
N ARG A 27 -4.59 -10.79 4.44
CA ARG A 27 -5.55 -10.46 3.38
C ARG A 27 -6.93 -11.01 3.71
N LEU A 28 -7.96 -10.18 3.53
CA LEU A 28 -9.35 -10.58 3.71
C LEU A 28 -9.67 -11.81 2.85
N ARG A 29 -10.32 -12.80 3.45
CA ARG A 29 -10.79 -14.04 2.78
C ARG A 29 -9.71 -14.94 2.17
N THR A 30 -8.44 -14.74 2.51
CA THR A 30 -7.36 -15.64 2.06
C THR A 30 -6.45 -16.06 3.21
N HIS A 31 -5.58 -17.04 2.96
CA HIS A 31 -4.54 -17.50 3.87
C HIS A 31 -3.17 -16.94 3.49
N SER A 32 -3.12 -15.68 3.04
CA SER A 32 -1.89 -14.99 2.70
C SER A 32 -1.77 -13.65 3.42
N TRP A 33 -0.54 -13.20 3.51
CA TRP A 33 -0.15 -12.00 4.23
C TRP A 33 0.72 -11.11 3.34
N GLN A 34 0.65 -9.81 3.57
CA GLN A 34 1.41 -8.84 2.78
C GLN A 34 1.60 -7.52 3.54
N PHE A 35 2.45 -6.66 3.00
CA PHE A 35 2.46 -5.24 3.34
C PHE A 35 1.24 -4.53 2.76
N PRO A 36 0.78 -3.42 3.38
CA PRO A 36 -0.18 -2.51 2.77
C PRO A 36 0.33 -2.03 1.42
N GLN A 37 -0.56 -1.97 0.44
CA GLN A 37 -0.20 -1.52 -0.90
C GLN A 37 -1.42 -0.97 -1.62
N GLY A 38 -1.20 -0.05 -2.56
CA GLY A 38 -2.32 0.46 -3.33
C GLY A 38 -1.96 1.27 -4.56
N GLY A 39 -2.94 1.43 -5.42
CA GLY A 39 -2.71 1.98 -6.75
C GLY A 39 -2.64 3.49 -6.73
N ILE A 40 -1.68 4.07 -7.45
CA ILE A 40 -1.59 5.51 -7.65
C ILE A 40 -2.72 5.94 -8.59
N LYS A 41 -3.58 6.86 -8.14
CA LYS A 41 -4.66 7.43 -8.97
C LYS A 41 -4.10 8.51 -9.89
N TYR A 42 -4.85 8.84 -10.95
CA TYR A 42 -4.41 9.88 -11.89
C TYR A 42 -4.24 11.23 -11.18
N GLY A 43 -3.08 11.85 -11.37
CA GLY A 43 -2.74 13.13 -10.74
C GLY A 43 -2.21 13.03 -9.30
N GLU A 44 -2.17 11.84 -8.70
CA GLU A 44 -1.53 11.64 -7.39
C GLU A 44 0.00 11.54 -7.55
N THR A 45 0.74 12.17 -6.64
CA THR A 45 2.13 11.79 -6.39
C THR A 45 2.18 10.45 -5.63
N PRO A 46 3.31 9.71 -5.69
CA PRO A 46 3.46 8.51 -4.87
C PRO A 46 3.24 8.74 -3.37
N GLU A 47 3.67 9.89 -2.85
CA GLU A 47 3.46 10.25 -1.43
C GLU A 47 1.98 10.47 -1.10
N GLN A 48 1.24 11.17 -1.96
CA GLN A 48 -0.21 11.36 -1.79
C GLN A 48 -0.96 10.02 -1.82
N ALA A 49 -0.60 9.14 -2.76
CA ALA A 49 -1.17 7.80 -2.82
C ALA A 49 -0.84 7.01 -1.54
N MET A 50 0.40 7.09 -1.05
CA MET A 50 0.82 6.39 0.17
C MET A 50 -0.02 6.81 1.39
N TYR A 51 -0.17 8.12 1.64
CA TYR A 51 -0.99 8.60 2.78
C TYR A 51 -2.46 8.20 2.66
N ARG A 52 -3.02 8.22 1.44
CA ARG A 52 -4.39 7.78 1.21
C ARG A 52 -4.56 6.29 1.51
N GLU A 53 -3.68 5.43 1.00
CA GLU A 53 -3.75 3.98 1.24
C GLU A 53 -3.51 3.65 2.71
N LEU A 54 -2.62 4.38 3.40
CA LEU A 54 -2.40 4.23 4.84
C LEU A 54 -3.68 4.49 5.64
N HIS A 55 -4.43 5.54 5.28
CA HIS A 55 -5.71 5.86 5.89
C HIS A 55 -6.80 4.83 5.54
N GLU A 56 -6.87 4.40 4.28
CA GLU A 56 -7.88 3.42 3.80
C GLU A 56 -7.67 2.02 4.41
N GLU A 57 -6.42 1.54 4.52
CA GLU A 57 -6.11 0.15 4.94
C GLU A 57 -5.79 0.01 6.43
N VAL A 58 -5.27 1.04 7.09
CA VAL A 58 -4.81 0.99 8.48
C VAL A 58 -5.59 1.94 9.40
N GLY A 59 -6.31 2.92 8.83
CA GLY A 59 -7.08 3.90 9.59
C GLY A 59 -6.21 4.97 10.28
N LEU A 60 -4.98 5.16 9.81
CA LEU A 60 -4.01 6.15 10.30
C LEU A 60 -4.00 7.43 9.45
#